data_AF-A0A838GJW2-F1
#
_entry.id   AF-A0A838GJW2-F1
#
_cell.length_a   1.000
_cell.length_b   1.000
_cell.length_c   1.000
_cell.angle_alpha   90.00
_cell.angle_beta   90.00
_cell.angle_gamma   90.00
#
_symmetry.space_group_name_H-M   'P 1'
#
loop_
_entity.id
_entity.type
_entity.pdbx_description
1 polymer ?
#
loop_
_entity_poly.entity_id
_entity_poly.type
_entity_poly.pdbx_seq_one_letter_code
_entity_poly.pdbx_strand_id
1 'polypeptide(L)'
;MDRSTKSAIESWLAIRVSRPLAVYVTLEVETLPRIAGSIQRHFEFPSIPIGKDLGEALLDSPPGRRVRDTQRWLQERCAAADDRPLLLTDVDLLFHAGLDRESTDRLDQMALLARASHIHPLLVMWPGSFDGATLSYAVPEHGHYQYWRRPGAHVIHTQVGAAA
;
A
#
# COMPACT_ATOMS: atom_id res chain seq x y z
N MET A 1 10.46 -16.38 -3.63
CA MET A 1 9.35 -16.10 -2.70
C MET A 1 9.26 -17.27 -1.72
N ASP A 2 9.16 -17.00 -0.43
CA ASP A 2 8.98 -18.07 0.56
C ASP A 2 7.55 -18.65 0.48
N ARG A 3 7.38 -19.85 1.03
CA ARG A 3 6.10 -20.59 0.96
C ARG A 3 4.99 -19.89 1.78
N SER A 4 5.35 -19.21 2.86
CA SER A 4 4.39 -18.53 3.74
C SER A 4 3.76 -17.33 3.04
N THR A 5 4.59 -16.45 2.46
CA THR A 5 4.14 -15.30 1.66
C THR A 5 3.26 -15.74 0.50
N LYS A 6 3.68 -16.79 -0.22
CA LYS A 6 2.89 -17.35 -1.32
C LYS A 6 1.49 -17.75 -0.85
N SER A 7 1.43 -18.60 0.18
CA SER A 7 0.17 -19.12 0.73
C SER A 7 -0.75 -18.00 1.23
N ALA A 8 -0.18 -16.97 1.85
CA ALA A 8 -0.93 -15.82 2.34
C ALA A 8 -1.57 -15.02 1.19
N ILE A 9 -0.83 -14.78 0.10
CA ILE A 9 -1.35 -14.10 -1.09
C ILE A 9 -2.42 -14.95 -1.78
N GLU A 10 -2.23 -16.26 -1.91
CA GLU A 10 -3.23 -17.18 -2.47
C GLU A 10 -4.52 -17.19 -1.62
N SER A 11 -4.37 -17.19 -0.30
CA SER A 11 -5.49 -17.10 0.64
C SER A 11 -6.26 -15.78 0.48
N TRP A 12 -5.54 -14.67 0.32
CA TRP A 12 -6.16 -13.37 0.03
C TRP A 12 -6.88 -13.37 -1.32
N LEU A 13 -6.26 -13.89 -2.38
CA LEU A 13 -6.87 -13.99 -3.71
C LEU A 13 -8.20 -14.74 -3.66
N ALA A 14 -8.30 -15.79 -2.85
CA ALA A 14 -9.54 -16.54 -2.66
C ALA A 14 -10.68 -15.74 -2.02
N ILE A 15 -10.37 -14.72 -1.20
CA ILE A 15 -11.36 -13.89 -0.48
C ILE A 15 -11.47 -12.46 -1.01
N ARG A 16 -10.74 -12.11 -2.08
CA ARG A 16 -10.58 -10.72 -2.54
C ARG A 16 -11.89 -10.00 -2.87
N VAL A 17 -12.96 -10.73 -3.21
CA VAL A 17 -14.28 -10.15 -3.46
C VAL A 17 -14.86 -9.47 -2.21
N SER A 18 -14.61 -10.02 -1.02
CA SER A 18 -15.06 -9.43 0.25
C SER A 18 -14.00 -8.56 0.93
N ARG A 19 -12.72 -8.76 0.59
CA ARG A 19 -11.58 -7.99 1.10
C ARG A 19 -10.61 -7.65 -0.03
N PRO A 20 -10.93 -6.65 -0.86
CA PRO A 20 -10.15 -6.37 -2.06
C PRO A 20 -8.82 -5.65 -1.78
N LEU A 21 -8.59 -5.21 -0.54
CA LEU A 21 -7.32 -4.62 -0.11
C LEU A 21 -6.52 -5.60 0.74
N ALA A 22 -5.28 -5.86 0.32
CA ALA A 22 -4.25 -6.49 1.13
C ALA A 22 -3.05 -5.56 1.32
N VAL A 23 -2.39 -5.69 2.48
CA VAL A 23 -1.14 -5.00 2.79
C VAL A 23 -0.09 -6.04 3.18
N TYR A 24 1.06 -6.02 2.52
CA TYR A 24 2.24 -6.79 2.91
C TYR A 24 3.11 -5.92 3.82
N VAL A 25 3.18 -6.29 5.10
CA VAL A 25 3.77 -5.44 6.15
C VAL A 25 5.10 -6.00 6.59
N THR A 26 6.14 -5.15 6.59
CA THR A 26 7.44 -5.46 7.20
C THR A 26 8.15 -4.20 7.67
N LEU A 27 8.91 -4.32 8.77
CA LEU A 27 9.83 -3.29 9.25
C LEU A 27 11.16 -3.30 8.49
N GLU A 28 11.50 -4.42 7.83
CA GLU A 28 12.70 -4.56 7.02
C GLU A 28 12.46 -3.93 5.63
N VAL A 29 12.40 -2.59 5.58
CA VAL A 29 12.03 -1.82 4.37
C VAL A 29 12.90 -2.18 3.16
N GLU A 30 14.19 -2.44 3.38
CA GLU A 30 15.14 -2.90 2.37
C GLU A 30 14.74 -4.20 1.65
N THR A 31 13.86 -5.01 2.25
CA THR A 31 13.39 -6.26 1.66
C THR A 31 12.18 -6.07 0.74
N LEU A 32 11.46 -4.95 0.86
CA LEU A 32 10.22 -4.70 0.11
C LEU A 32 10.44 -4.80 -1.42
N PRO A 33 11.49 -4.21 -2.04
CA PRO A 33 11.69 -4.33 -3.48
C PRO A 33 11.89 -5.78 -3.94
N ARG A 34 12.64 -6.57 -3.17
CA ARG A 34 12.91 -7.98 -3.45
C ARG A 34 11.63 -8.83 -3.35
N ILE A 35 10.80 -8.55 -2.37
CA ILE A 35 9.52 -9.24 -2.16
C ILE A 35 8.55 -8.85 -3.28
N ALA A 36 8.42 -7.57 -3.58
CA ALA A 36 7.59 -7.05 -4.67
C ALA A 36 7.97 -7.70 -6.02
N GLY A 37 9.26 -7.70 -6.38
CA GLY A 37 9.74 -8.35 -7.59
C GLY A 37 9.58 -9.88 -7.59
N SER A 38 9.46 -10.52 -6.42
CA SER A 38 9.12 -11.94 -6.33
C SER A 38 7.62 -12.19 -6.54
N ILE A 39 6.76 -11.32 -6.02
CA ILE A 39 5.31 -11.35 -6.21
C ILE A 39 4.97 -11.13 -7.69
N GLN A 40 5.52 -10.06 -8.30
CA GLN A 40 5.33 -9.76 -9.72
C GLN A 40 5.70 -10.95 -10.62
N ARG A 41 6.85 -11.58 -10.40
CA ARG A 41 7.28 -12.72 -11.22
C ARG A 41 6.44 -13.97 -11.03
N HIS A 42 5.84 -14.17 -9.85
CA HIS A 42 5.10 -15.40 -9.55
C HIS A 42 3.62 -15.31 -9.90
N PHE A 43 3.01 -14.15 -9.66
CA PHE A 43 1.58 -13.92 -9.86
C PHE A 43 1.28 -13.03 -11.07
N GLU A 44 2.32 -12.50 -11.73
CA GLU A 44 2.20 -11.62 -12.90
C GLU A 44 1.35 -10.38 -12.63
N PHE A 45 1.37 -9.88 -11.39
CA PHE A 45 0.66 -8.67 -11.02
C PHE A 45 1.29 -7.45 -11.69
N PRO A 46 0.51 -6.61 -12.40
CA PRO A 46 0.97 -5.28 -12.78
C PRO A 46 1.34 -4.48 -11.53
N SER A 47 2.39 -3.67 -11.62
CA SER A 47 2.92 -2.93 -10.48
C SER A 47 3.00 -1.44 -10.75
N ILE A 48 2.67 -0.66 -9.74
CA ILE A 48 2.74 0.80 -9.78
C ILE A 48 3.69 1.29 -8.68
N PRO A 49 4.85 1.86 -9.02
CA PRO A 49 5.71 2.53 -8.06
C PRO A 49 5.13 3.90 -7.73
N ILE A 50 4.32 3.97 -6.66
CA ILE A 50 3.56 5.16 -6.28
C ILE A 50 4.48 6.37 -6.20
N GLY A 51 5.59 6.30 -5.48
CA GLY A 51 6.48 7.43 -5.26
C GLY A 51 6.97 8.09 -6.56
N LYS A 52 7.29 7.29 -7.58
CA LYS A 52 7.71 7.79 -8.89
C LYS A 52 6.52 8.33 -9.68
N ASP A 53 5.52 7.49 -9.93
CA ASP A 53 4.43 7.82 -10.86
C ASP A 53 3.50 8.92 -10.32
N LEU A 54 3.23 8.92 -9.02
CA LEU A 54 2.46 9.98 -8.38
C LEU A 54 3.29 11.26 -8.28
N GLY A 55 4.60 11.16 -8.02
CA GLY A 55 5.50 12.30 -8.03
C GLY A 55 5.47 13.06 -9.36
N GLU A 56 5.58 12.33 -10.47
CA GLU A 56 5.46 12.87 -11.83
C GLU A 56 4.08 13.49 -12.07
N ALA A 57 3.00 12.83 -11.66
CA ALA A 57 1.63 13.33 -11.83
C ALA A 57 1.34 14.61 -11.01
N LEU A 58 2.05 14.82 -9.91
CA LEU A 58 1.85 15.97 -9.02
C LEU A 58 2.81 17.13 -9.27
N LEU A 59 3.76 17.02 -10.22
CA LEU A 59 4.76 18.06 -10.50
C LEU A 59 4.13 19.45 -10.68
N ASP A 60 3.06 19.52 -11.48
CA ASP A 60 2.36 20.76 -11.79
C ASP A 60 1.11 20.98 -10.91
N SER A 61 0.87 20.11 -9.92
CA SER A 61 -0.30 20.21 -9.05
C SER A 61 -0.07 21.23 -7.94
N PRO A 62 -0.87 22.33 -7.89
CA PRO A 62 -0.79 23.30 -6.80
C PRO A 62 -1.10 22.65 -5.45
N PRO A 63 -0.50 23.09 -4.33
CA PRO A 63 -0.65 22.45 -3.03
C PRO A 63 -2.09 22.12 -2.62
N GLY A 64 -3.00 23.10 -2.72
CA GLY A 64 -4.42 22.93 -2.36
C GLY A 64 -5.22 21.98 -3.27
N ARG A 65 -4.61 21.41 -4.32
CA ARG A 65 -5.23 20.41 -5.18
C ARG A 65 -4.61 19.02 -5.05
N ARG A 66 -3.44 18.89 -4.42
CA ARG A 66 -2.66 17.65 -4.44
C ARG A 66 -3.41 16.46 -3.88
N VAL A 67 -4.17 16.63 -2.79
CA VAL A 67 -4.99 15.52 -2.23
C VAL A 67 -6.02 15.00 -3.22
N ARG A 68 -6.76 15.91 -3.86
CA ARG A 68 -7.76 15.55 -4.89
C ARG A 68 -7.08 14.93 -6.11
N ASP A 69 -5.99 15.51 -6.57
CA ASP A 69 -5.26 15.05 -7.75
C ASP A 69 -4.61 13.65 -7.47
N THR A 70 -4.14 13.36 -6.24
CA THR A 70 -3.71 12.03 -5.79
C THR A 70 -4.86 11.02 -5.80
N GLN A 71 -6.01 11.39 -5.23
CA GLN A 71 -7.20 10.53 -5.21
C GLN A 71 -7.65 10.17 -6.63
N ARG A 72 -7.74 11.18 -7.51
CA ARG A 72 -8.12 10.98 -8.91
C ARG A 72 -7.10 10.09 -9.63
N TRP A 73 -5.82 10.39 -9.49
CA TRP A 73 -4.75 9.62 -10.12
C TRP A 73 -4.82 8.13 -9.75
N LEU A 74 -5.00 7.80 -8.47
CA LEU A 74 -5.07 6.39 -8.06
C LEU A 74 -6.32 5.70 -8.61
N GLN A 75 -7.47 6.38 -8.62
CA GLN A 75 -8.72 5.86 -9.18
C GLN A 75 -8.60 5.60 -10.69
N GLU A 76 -7.99 6.53 -11.44
CA GLU A 76 -7.74 6.38 -12.88
C GLU A 76 -6.84 5.18 -13.18
N ARG A 77 -5.76 4.98 -12.40
CA ARG A 77 -4.89 3.81 -12.55
C ARG A 77 -5.60 2.50 -12.23
N CYS A 78 -6.46 2.48 -11.21
CA CYS A 78 -7.28 1.30 -10.89
C CYS A 78 -8.29 1.00 -12.00
N ALA A 79 -8.96 2.02 -12.54
CA ALA A 79 -9.96 1.86 -13.59
C ALA A 79 -9.37 1.43 -14.94
N ALA A 80 -8.10 1.75 -15.20
CA ALA A 80 -7.39 1.38 -16.42
C ALA A 80 -6.64 0.03 -16.33
N ALA A 81 -6.63 -0.62 -15.16
CA ALA A 81 -5.94 -1.89 -14.97
C ALA A 81 -6.70 -3.05 -15.62
N ASP A 82 -5.97 -4.10 -15.98
CA ASP A 82 -6.57 -5.39 -16.33
C ASP A 82 -7.08 -6.14 -15.09
N ASP A 83 -7.77 -7.26 -15.26
CA ASP A 83 -8.43 -8.02 -14.18
C ASP A 83 -7.50 -8.57 -13.07
N ARG A 84 -6.17 -8.49 -13.23
CA ARG A 84 -5.21 -8.94 -12.22
C ARG A 84 -5.04 -7.89 -11.12
N PRO A 85 -4.86 -8.29 -9.85
CA PRO A 85 -4.60 -7.32 -8.79
C PRO A 85 -3.40 -6.42 -9.06
N LEU A 86 -3.50 -5.16 -8.66
CA LEU A 86 -2.40 -4.21 -8.73
C LEU A 86 -1.50 -4.32 -7.50
N LEU A 87 -0.20 -4.41 -7.75
CA LEU A 87 0.83 -4.29 -6.73
C LEU A 87 1.27 -2.83 -6.59
N LEU A 88 1.04 -2.22 -5.44
CA LEU A 88 1.49 -0.85 -5.15
C LEU A 88 2.81 -0.90 -4.38
N THR A 89 3.86 -0.26 -4.91
CA THR A 89 5.18 -0.15 -4.28
C THR A 89 5.53 1.30 -4.00
N ASP A 90 6.59 1.55 -3.22
CA ASP A 90 7.15 2.88 -2.97
C ASP A 90 6.09 3.88 -2.47
N VAL A 91 5.28 3.47 -1.50
CA VAL A 91 4.10 4.20 -1.02
C VAL A 91 4.42 5.43 -0.17
N ASP A 92 5.69 5.70 0.10
CA ASP A 92 6.15 6.74 1.02
C ASP A 92 5.61 8.14 0.68
N LEU A 93 5.42 8.42 -0.61
CA LEU A 93 4.87 9.71 -1.05
C LEU A 93 3.45 9.95 -0.54
N LEU A 94 2.65 8.90 -0.27
CA LEU A 94 1.31 9.04 0.31
C LEU A 94 1.35 9.59 1.74
N PHE A 95 2.48 9.43 2.43
CA PHE A 95 2.69 9.88 3.82
C PHE A 95 3.52 11.16 3.90
N HIS A 96 3.83 11.78 2.76
CA HIS A 96 4.65 12.97 2.71
C HIS A 96 3.87 14.20 3.20
N ALA A 97 4.49 14.98 4.09
CA ALA A 97 3.87 16.14 4.73
C ALA A 97 3.32 17.20 3.74
N GLY A 98 3.85 17.26 2.51
CA GLY A 98 3.34 18.14 1.45
C GLY A 98 1.94 17.80 0.93
N LEU A 99 1.39 16.62 1.28
CA LEU A 99 -0.02 16.27 1.05
C LEU A 99 -0.93 16.68 2.22
N ASP A 100 -0.38 16.80 3.43
CA ASP A 100 -1.16 16.98 4.66
C ASP A 100 -1.08 18.38 5.28
N ARG A 101 0.03 19.12 5.10
CA ARG A 101 0.26 20.43 5.75
C ARG A 101 -0.21 21.62 4.93
N GLU A 102 -0.27 21.49 3.61
CA GLU A 102 -0.60 22.58 2.69
C GLU A 102 -2.02 22.46 2.10
N SER A 103 -2.71 21.35 2.38
CA SER A 103 -4.09 21.09 1.99
C SER A 103 -5.01 21.23 3.21
N THR A 104 -6.16 21.89 3.04
CA THR A 104 -7.20 21.95 4.09
C THR A 104 -7.79 20.58 4.39
N ASP A 105 -7.71 19.66 3.44
CA ASP A 105 -8.10 18.26 3.59
C ASP A 105 -6.86 17.41 3.84
N ARG A 106 -6.80 16.75 5.01
CA ARG A 106 -5.76 15.77 5.33
C ARG A 106 -6.03 14.48 4.57
N LEU A 107 -5.01 13.88 3.95
CA LEU A 107 -5.17 12.62 3.25
C LEU A 107 -5.17 11.46 4.27
N ASP A 108 -6.27 10.71 4.34
CA ASP A 108 -6.28 9.42 5.03
C ASP A 108 -5.85 8.33 4.04
N GLN A 109 -4.63 7.81 4.22
CA GLN A 109 -4.00 6.87 3.30
C GLN A 109 -4.75 5.52 3.28
N MET A 110 -5.21 5.05 4.44
CA MET A 110 -5.96 3.79 4.48
C MET A 110 -7.35 3.95 3.86
N ALA A 111 -8.02 5.08 4.08
CA ALA A 111 -9.29 5.35 3.42
C ALA A 111 -9.13 5.49 1.89
N LEU A 112 -8.06 6.15 1.43
CA LEU A 112 -7.71 6.25 0.01
C LEU A 112 -7.55 4.85 -0.62
N LEU A 113 -6.72 4.00 0.00
CA LEU A 113 -6.44 2.65 -0.49
C LEU A 113 -7.68 1.76 -0.44
N ALA A 114 -8.48 1.84 0.62
CA ALA A 114 -9.73 1.10 0.72
C ALA A 114 -10.71 1.50 -0.39
N ARG A 115 -10.88 2.80 -0.64
CA ARG A 115 -11.73 3.29 -1.72
C ARG A 115 -11.25 2.84 -3.09
N ALA A 116 -9.95 2.92 -3.35
CA ALA A 116 -9.36 2.44 -4.61
C ALA A 116 -9.52 0.93 -4.77
N SER A 117 -9.43 0.17 -3.67
CA SER A 117 -9.61 -1.29 -3.70
C SER A 117 -11.01 -1.75 -4.10
N HIS A 118 -12.03 -0.91 -3.91
CA HIS A 118 -13.38 -1.19 -4.41
C HIS A 118 -13.50 -1.07 -5.93
N ILE A 119 -12.59 -0.34 -6.59
CA ILE A 119 -12.51 -0.26 -8.04
C ILE A 119 -11.73 -1.46 -8.56
N HIS A 120 -10.57 -1.75 -7.95
CA HIS A 120 -9.68 -2.81 -8.38
C HIS A 120 -8.94 -3.46 -7.21
N PRO A 121 -8.77 -4.79 -7.13
CA PRO A 121 -8.04 -5.42 -6.04
C PRO A 121 -6.60 -4.90 -5.91
N LEU A 122 -6.20 -4.53 -4.70
CA LEU A 122 -4.89 -3.95 -4.40
C LEU A 122 -4.11 -4.81 -3.42
N LEU A 123 -2.84 -5.03 -3.73
CA LEU A 123 -1.83 -5.50 -2.80
C LEU A 123 -0.78 -4.40 -2.60
N VAL A 124 -0.62 -3.92 -1.37
CA VAL A 124 0.23 -2.76 -1.07
C VAL A 124 1.46 -3.21 -0.29
N MET A 125 2.65 -2.84 -0.77
CA MET A 125 3.91 -3.03 -0.05
C MET A 125 4.05 -1.95 1.02
N TRP A 126 4.05 -2.37 2.29
CA TRP A 126 3.81 -1.49 3.41
C TRP A 126 4.99 -1.49 4.41
N PRO A 127 5.75 -0.38 4.53
CA PRO A 127 6.83 -0.28 5.49
C PRO A 127 6.28 0.06 6.88
N GLY A 128 6.23 -0.93 7.76
CA GLY A 128 5.67 -0.78 9.10
C GLY A 128 5.46 -2.09 9.82
N SER A 129 4.62 -2.08 10.85
CA SER A 129 4.34 -3.26 11.68
C SER A 129 2.86 -3.53 11.83
N PHE A 130 2.53 -4.77 12.21
CA PHE A 130 1.18 -5.16 12.59
C PHE A 130 1.22 -6.04 13.83
N ASP A 131 0.48 -5.66 14.87
CA ASP A 131 0.43 -6.37 16.16
C ASP A 131 -0.76 -7.34 16.29
N GLY A 132 -1.51 -7.56 15.20
CA GLY A 132 -2.75 -8.34 15.19
C GLY A 132 -4.01 -7.47 15.21
N ALA A 133 -3.93 -6.22 15.65
CA ALA A 133 -5.06 -5.28 15.71
C ALA A 133 -4.76 -3.91 15.11
N THR A 134 -3.50 -3.47 15.15
CA THR A 134 -3.04 -2.14 14.76
C THR A 134 -2.01 -2.27 13.67
N LEU A 135 -2.28 -1.65 12.52
CA LEU A 135 -1.31 -1.44 11.45
C LEU A 135 -0.58 -0.13 11.72
N SER A 136 0.73 -0.11 11.58
CA SER A 136 1.53 1.11 11.64
C SER A 136 2.28 1.33 10.33
N TYR A 137 2.56 2.60 10.02
CA TYR A 137 3.53 3.02 9.00
C TYR A 137 4.71 3.68 9.72
N ALA A 138 5.93 3.31 9.32
CA ALA A 138 7.19 3.67 9.99
C ALA A 138 7.26 3.21 11.47
N VAL A 139 8.39 3.48 12.13
CA VAL A 139 8.54 3.28 13.59
C VAL A 139 8.11 4.54 14.37
N PRO A 140 7.66 4.42 15.63
CA PRO A 140 7.18 5.56 16.44
C PRO A 140 8.12 6.77 16.51
N GLU A 141 9.42 6.54 16.40
CA GLU A 141 10.47 7.55 16.46
C GLU A 141 10.62 8.34 15.14
N HIS A 142 9.96 7.92 14.05
CA HIS A 142 9.93 8.66 12.79
C HIS A 142 8.80 9.69 12.75
N GLY A 143 9.10 10.89 12.25
CA GLY A 143 8.13 11.99 12.12
C GLY A 143 6.94 11.73 11.19
N HIS A 144 6.92 10.60 10.47
CA HIS A 144 5.81 10.15 9.63
C HIS A 144 5.04 8.98 10.26
N TYR A 145 5.30 8.64 11.53
CA TYR A 145 4.61 7.55 12.21
C TYR A 145 3.10 7.77 12.23
N GLN A 146 2.38 6.79 11.71
CA GLN A 146 0.92 6.75 11.72
C GLN A 146 0.45 5.34 12.03
N TYR A 147 -0.73 5.21 12.63
CA TYR A 147 -1.31 3.91 12.95
C TYR A 147 -2.82 3.88 12.73
N TRP A 148 -3.32 2.69 12.39
CA TRP A 148 -4.72 2.41 12.12
C TRP A 148 -5.15 1.18 12.90
N ARG A 149 -6.09 1.37 13.82
CA ARG A 149 -6.74 0.25 14.53
C ARG A 149 -7.76 -0.39 13.60
N ARG A 150 -7.70 -1.72 13.46
CA ARG A 150 -8.60 -2.51 12.59
C ARG A 150 -8.63 -1.93 11.17
N PRO A 151 -7.54 -1.99 10.40
CA PRO A 151 -7.37 -1.27 9.13
C PRO A 151 -8.35 -1.69 8.01
N GLY A 152 -9.21 -2.69 8.23
CA GLY A 152 -10.14 -3.21 7.21
C GLY A 152 -9.48 -3.96 6.05
N ALA A 153 -8.14 -3.94 5.97
CA ALA A 153 -7.34 -4.67 4.98
C ALA A 153 -7.02 -6.10 5.44
N HIS A 154 -6.77 -6.99 4.48
CA HIS A 154 -6.12 -8.27 4.74
C HIS A 154 -4.61 -8.05 4.97
N VAL A 155 -4.15 -8.25 6.20
CA VAL A 155 -2.74 -8.01 6.55
C VAL A 155 -1.93 -9.28 6.37
N ILE A 156 -0.96 -9.22 5.44
CA ILE A 156 0.05 -10.25 5.23
C ILE A 156 1.31 -9.79 5.97
N HIS A 157 1.77 -10.57 6.93
CA HIS A 157 3.02 -10.33 7.62
C HIS A 157 3.78 -11.65 7.72
N THR A 158 5.07 -11.63 7.43
CA THR A 158 5.93 -12.79 7.69
C THR A 158 6.40 -12.71 9.12
N GLN A 159 5.98 -13.66 9.96
CA GLN A 159 6.68 -13.95 11.20
C GLN A 159 8.07 -14.45 10.81
N VAL A 160 9.08 -13.59 10.89
CA VAL A 160 10.46 -14.09 10.97
C VAL A 160 10.49 -14.83 12.31
N GLY A 161 10.58 -16.15 12.25
CA GLY A 161 10.62 -16.98 13.45
C GLY A 161 11.63 -16.38 14.42
N ALA A 162 11.18 -16.15 15.65
CA ALA A 162 12.08 -16.01 16.77
C ALA A 162 12.88 -17.32 16.85
N ALA A 163 14.04 -17.34 16.21
CA ALA A 163 15.07 -18.30 16.51
C ALA A 163 15.63 -17.89 17.88
N ALA A 164 15.13 -18.52 18.92
CA ALA A 164 15.76 -18.62 20.22
C ALA A 164 15.71 -20.09 20.66
#